data_AF-A0A512CIW3-F1
#
_entry.id   AF-A0A512CIW3-F1
#
_cell.length_a   1.000
_cell.length_b   1.000
_cell.length_c   1.000
_cell.angle_alpha   90.00
_cell.angle_beta   90.00
_cell.angle_gamma   90.00
#
_symmetry.space_group_name_H-M   'P 1'
#
loop_
_entity.id
_entity.type
_entity.pdbx_description
1 polymer ?
#
loop_
_entity_poly.entity_id
_entity_poly.type
_entity_poly.pdbx_seq_one_letter_code
_entity_poly.pdbx_strand_id
1 'polypeptide(L)'
;MIANRPKYLEENLKYYKEFPIGFNLDADYHKLPPLLNLDFHTLNGILPLTKSRFDFIGKNGNVEDQESTVIFTNPLPEEYEYYESIGATEFQAIQIVMNFHTLKEERDKALRGIPYSISLVPMEKNKKIDTWNINLLKQFDLEKLCQEGGYVYSDFNPFQGWYDGYVSHYNVFSSIPNKGYSDCIGFVWGMYFLSPVFDKKEVQIIENPTFSKQINAKYRRFKTDLYFKQFQDTRPRRIWGCDSPIELFVLQGLSLRELYPEIQMCFYKNREIFPNYYQMQENEIWVGQEQLITSADFYFPEKKLAIFCDGKEFHDEMKDKEISKKLNDIGVDVLRFSGKQINEDLTSVLDEIEKRAK
;
A
#
# COMPACT_ATOMS: atom_id res chain seq x y z
N MET A 1 4.99 16.97 -6.12
CA MET A 1 3.58 17.42 -6.08
C MET A 1 2.82 16.76 -7.21
N ILE A 2 1.59 16.28 -6.99
CA ILE A 2 0.72 15.81 -8.08
C ILE A 2 0.27 17.05 -8.90
N ALA A 3 0.35 16.98 -10.23
CA ALA A 3 0.02 18.09 -11.13
C ALA A 3 -1.16 17.74 -12.04
N ASN A 4 -1.72 18.74 -12.72
CA ASN A 4 -2.81 18.60 -13.72
C ASN A 4 -4.12 18.03 -13.15
N ARG A 5 -4.49 18.43 -11.93
CA ARG A 5 -5.77 18.02 -11.33
C ARG A 5 -6.95 18.52 -12.18
N PRO A 6 -7.90 17.64 -12.52
CA PRO A 6 -9.11 18.06 -13.21
C PRO A 6 -9.91 19.05 -12.37
N LYS A 7 -10.35 20.15 -13.00
CA LYS A 7 -11.17 21.19 -12.39
C LYS A 7 -12.45 20.62 -11.76
N TYR A 8 -13.04 19.59 -12.39
CA TYR A 8 -14.19 18.88 -11.85
C TYR A 8 -13.98 18.39 -10.41
N LEU A 9 -12.79 17.84 -10.10
CA LEU A 9 -12.51 17.37 -8.74
C LEU A 9 -12.35 18.53 -7.76
N GLU A 10 -11.70 19.61 -8.17
CA GLU A 10 -11.53 20.83 -7.36
C GLU A 10 -12.82 21.50 -6.94
N GLU A 11 -13.86 21.33 -7.75
CA GLU A 11 -15.17 21.92 -7.53
C GLU A 11 -16.12 20.99 -6.77
N ASN A 12 -15.97 19.67 -6.92
CA ASN A 12 -16.96 18.70 -6.44
C ASN A 12 -16.47 17.81 -5.29
N LEU A 13 -15.16 17.60 -5.14
CA LEU A 13 -14.63 16.72 -4.10
C LEU A 13 -14.51 17.47 -2.76
N LYS A 14 -15.25 16.99 -1.75
CA LYS A 14 -15.25 17.58 -0.41
C LYS A 14 -13.88 17.48 0.25
N TYR A 15 -13.48 18.54 0.95
CA TYR A 15 -12.17 18.67 1.62
C TYR A 15 -10.97 18.51 0.68
N TYR A 16 -11.17 18.70 -0.62
CA TYR A 16 -10.12 18.39 -1.57
C TYR A 16 -8.98 19.38 -1.55
N LYS A 17 -9.24 20.68 -1.38
CA LYS A 17 -8.23 21.75 -1.31
C LYS A 17 -7.88 22.20 0.11
N GLU A 18 -8.62 21.70 1.09
CA GLU A 18 -8.45 22.06 2.49
C GLU A 18 -8.94 20.92 3.38
N PHE A 19 -8.03 20.36 4.19
CA PHE A 19 -8.38 19.33 5.17
C PHE A 19 -9.07 19.96 6.38
N PRO A 20 -10.17 19.38 6.90
CA PRO A 20 -10.96 20.03 7.93
C PRO A 20 -10.34 19.92 9.32
N ILE A 21 -10.53 20.97 10.11
CA ILE A 21 -9.99 21.09 11.47
C ILE A 21 -10.89 20.37 12.49
N GLY A 22 -10.27 19.66 13.42
CA GLY A 22 -10.92 19.06 14.58
C GLY A 22 -11.71 17.79 14.26
N PHE A 23 -11.43 17.17 13.10
CA PHE A 23 -11.98 15.87 12.76
C PHE A 23 -11.04 14.75 13.19
N ASN A 24 -11.61 13.64 13.64
CA ASN A 24 -10.91 12.36 13.74
C ASN A 24 -10.93 11.70 12.35
N LEU A 25 -9.91 10.91 12.02
CA LEU A 25 -9.82 10.20 10.76
C LEU A 25 -9.57 8.73 11.03
N ASP A 26 -10.31 7.88 10.33
CA ASP A 26 -10.06 6.45 10.26
C ASP A 26 -10.10 5.97 8.80
N ALA A 27 -9.43 4.86 8.51
CA ALA A 27 -9.40 4.25 7.19
C ALA A 27 -10.63 3.37 6.96
N ASP A 28 -11.17 3.38 5.74
CA ASP A 28 -12.17 2.40 5.33
C ASP A 28 -11.50 1.06 5.00
N TYR A 29 -11.25 0.24 6.03
CA TYR A 29 -10.60 -1.06 5.88
C TYR A 29 -11.40 -2.06 5.03
N HIS A 30 -12.71 -1.83 4.83
CA HIS A 30 -13.52 -2.65 3.92
C HIS A 30 -13.12 -2.47 2.45
N LYS A 31 -12.35 -1.44 2.13
CA LYS A 31 -11.82 -1.16 0.80
C LYS A 31 -10.41 -1.71 0.59
N LEU A 32 -9.84 -2.36 1.60
CA LEU A 32 -8.53 -3.01 1.53
C LEU A 32 -8.68 -4.53 1.48
N PRO A 33 -7.78 -5.24 0.79
CA PRO A 33 -7.73 -6.70 0.87
C PRO A 33 -7.56 -7.17 2.33
N PRO A 34 -8.37 -8.13 2.82
CA PRO A 34 -8.27 -8.66 4.18
C PRO A 34 -6.85 -9.08 4.59
N LEU A 35 -6.10 -9.72 3.70
CA LEU A 35 -4.73 -10.13 4.00
C LEU A 35 -3.74 -8.97 4.09
N LEU A 36 -4.00 -7.85 3.42
CA LEU A 36 -3.21 -6.63 3.59
C LEU A 36 -3.45 -6.02 4.98
N ASN A 37 -4.70 -6.03 5.44
CA ASN A 37 -5.01 -5.60 6.81
C ASN A 37 -4.32 -6.49 7.85
N LEU A 38 -4.31 -7.82 7.63
CA LEU A 38 -3.55 -8.75 8.48
C LEU A 38 -2.06 -8.42 8.47
N ASP A 39 -1.49 -8.11 7.30
CA ASP A 39 -0.08 -7.78 7.18
C ASP A 39 0.30 -6.56 8.03
N PHE A 40 -0.54 -5.53 8.12
CA PHE A 40 -0.29 -4.37 8.99
C PHE A 40 -0.09 -4.75 10.46
N HIS A 41 -0.82 -5.74 10.97
CA HIS A 41 -0.65 -6.20 12.34
C HIS A 41 0.65 -6.99 12.56
N THR A 42 1.26 -7.50 11.48
CA THR A 42 2.52 -8.27 11.53
C THR A 42 3.75 -7.43 11.18
N LEU A 43 3.55 -6.26 10.58
CA LEU A 43 4.61 -5.32 10.22
C LEU A 43 4.93 -4.40 11.41
N ASN A 44 5.43 -4.99 12.50
CA ASN A 44 5.83 -4.29 13.72
C ASN A 44 7.18 -4.79 14.28
N GLY A 45 7.85 -3.96 15.08
CA GLY A 45 9.12 -4.33 15.72
C GLY A 45 10.26 -4.49 14.72
N ILE A 46 11.27 -5.30 15.08
CA ILE A 46 12.39 -5.60 14.18
C ILE A 46 12.04 -6.80 13.28
N LEU A 47 12.17 -6.63 11.97
CA LEU A 47 11.83 -7.60 10.93
C LEU A 47 13.00 -7.79 9.94
N PRO A 48 13.07 -8.93 9.22
CA PRO A 48 12.17 -10.08 9.32
C PRO A 48 12.38 -10.92 10.58
N LEU A 49 11.36 -11.70 10.93
CA LEU A 49 11.51 -12.85 11.81
C LEU A 49 12.24 -13.96 11.04
N THR A 50 13.32 -14.53 11.58
CA THR A 50 14.06 -15.62 10.95
C THR A 50 14.19 -16.81 11.87
N LYS A 51 14.28 -18.02 11.30
CA LYS A 51 14.52 -19.25 12.07
C LYS A 51 15.76 -19.12 12.97
N SER A 52 16.87 -18.59 12.45
CA SER A 52 18.08 -18.34 13.25
C SER A 52 17.85 -17.45 14.46
N ARG A 53 16.95 -16.43 14.37
CA ARG A 53 16.57 -15.57 15.49
C ARG A 53 15.83 -16.38 16.55
N PHE A 54 14.84 -17.17 16.16
CA PHE A 54 14.12 -18.06 17.07
C PHE A 54 15.05 -19.05 17.77
N ASP A 55 15.93 -19.70 17.01
CA ASP A 55 16.89 -20.68 17.51
C ASP A 55 17.90 -20.05 18.49
N PHE A 56 18.33 -18.81 18.24
CA PHE A 56 19.27 -18.09 19.11
C PHE A 56 18.66 -17.70 20.46
N ILE A 57 17.43 -17.15 20.45
CA ILE A 57 16.72 -16.75 21.66
C ILE A 57 16.38 -17.99 22.50
N GLY A 58 16.05 -19.09 21.84
CA GLY A 58 15.58 -20.29 22.51
C GLY A 58 14.20 -20.09 23.12
N LYS A 59 13.80 -21.00 24.01
CA LYS A 59 12.50 -20.94 24.67
C LYS A 59 12.53 -19.93 25.82
N ASN A 60 11.58 -19.02 25.84
CA ASN A 60 11.53 -17.89 26.77
C ASN A 60 10.12 -17.59 27.29
N GLY A 61 9.11 -18.38 26.91
CA GLY A 61 7.73 -18.18 27.34
C GLY A 61 6.84 -19.41 27.09
N ASN A 62 5.55 -19.26 27.40
CA ASN A 62 4.55 -20.29 27.13
C ASN A 62 3.48 -19.74 26.19
N VAL A 63 3.12 -20.52 25.17
CA VAL A 63 1.99 -20.25 24.27
C VAL A 63 1.10 -21.49 24.32
N GLU A 64 -0.18 -21.32 24.69
CA GLU A 64 -1.13 -22.44 24.84
C GLU A 64 -0.60 -23.58 25.75
N ASP A 65 -0.05 -23.21 26.92
CA ASP A 65 0.55 -24.12 27.91
C ASP A 65 1.76 -24.93 27.40
N GLN A 66 2.34 -24.55 26.26
CA GLN A 66 3.56 -25.15 25.72
C GLN A 66 4.73 -24.17 25.77
N GLU A 67 5.86 -24.66 26.27
CA GLU A 67 7.12 -23.91 26.31
C GLU A 67 7.60 -23.61 24.88
N SER A 68 7.66 -22.32 24.54
CA SER A 68 7.87 -21.82 23.17
C SER A 68 8.81 -20.60 23.16
N THR A 69 9.21 -20.19 21.96
CA THR A 69 9.93 -18.94 21.73
C THR A 69 8.91 -17.85 21.40
N VAL A 70 8.82 -16.86 22.28
CA VAL A 70 7.99 -15.67 22.13
C VAL A 70 8.87 -14.52 21.66
N ILE A 71 8.46 -13.88 20.57
CA ILE A 71 9.09 -12.66 20.05
C ILE A 71 8.22 -11.48 20.43
N PHE A 72 8.83 -10.47 21.03
CA PHE A 72 8.15 -9.25 21.45
C PHE A 72 8.46 -8.11 20.47
N THR A 73 7.54 -7.15 20.35
CA THR A 73 7.77 -5.93 19.56
C THR A 73 8.96 -5.14 20.11
N ASN A 74 9.02 -5.05 21.44
CA ASN A 74 10.18 -4.61 22.19
C ASN A 74 11.17 -5.77 22.34
N PRO A 75 12.31 -5.75 21.64
CA PRO A 75 13.23 -6.89 21.63
C PRO A 75 13.81 -7.14 23.03
N LEU A 76 13.96 -8.41 23.39
CA LEU A 76 14.70 -8.80 24.60
C LEU A 76 16.21 -8.52 24.45
N PRO A 77 16.96 -8.42 25.56
CA PRO A 77 18.43 -8.28 25.51
C PRO A 77 19.12 -9.29 24.59
N GLU A 78 18.69 -10.56 24.65
CA GLU A 78 19.21 -11.66 23.84
C GLU A 78 18.94 -11.47 22.34
N GLU A 79 17.87 -10.77 21.98
CA GLU A 79 17.56 -10.45 20.57
C GLU A 79 18.52 -9.40 20.02
N TYR A 80 18.92 -8.43 20.83
CA TYR A 80 19.95 -7.48 20.43
C TYR A 80 21.31 -8.16 20.29
N GLU A 81 21.66 -9.08 21.19
CA GLU A 81 22.87 -9.90 21.08
C GLU A 81 22.87 -10.75 19.80
N TYR A 82 21.72 -11.32 19.42
CA TYR A 82 21.55 -12.02 18.15
C TYR A 82 21.92 -11.11 16.96
N TYR A 83 21.33 -9.91 16.89
CA TYR A 83 21.61 -8.97 15.79
C TYR A 83 23.07 -8.54 15.75
N GLU A 84 23.69 -8.28 16.90
CA GLU A 84 25.12 -7.98 17.00
C GLU A 84 25.97 -9.15 16.51
N SER A 85 25.61 -10.39 16.85
CA SER A 85 26.35 -11.60 16.47
C SER A 85 26.37 -11.85 14.95
N ILE A 86 25.32 -11.43 14.24
CA ILE A 86 25.24 -11.51 12.78
C ILE A 86 25.74 -10.25 12.06
N GLY A 87 26.26 -9.27 12.82
CA GLY A 87 26.80 -8.01 12.29
C GLY A 87 25.74 -6.98 11.86
N ALA A 88 24.49 -7.11 12.33
CA ALA A 88 23.44 -6.13 12.08
C ALA A 88 23.50 -5.00 13.12
N THR A 89 24.09 -3.86 12.76
CA THR A 89 24.26 -2.70 13.66
C THR A 89 23.35 -1.52 13.34
N GLU A 90 22.77 -1.47 12.14
CA GLU A 90 21.99 -0.35 11.61
C GLU A 90 20.70 -0.88 11.01
N PHE A 91 19.55 -0.27 11.32
CA PHE A 91 18.24 -0.73 10.88
C PHE A 91 17.53 0.36 10.10
N GLN A 92 16.81 0.01 9.03
CA GLN A 92 15.97 0.99 8.33
C GLN A 92 14.62 1.07 9.03
N ALA A 93 14.25 2.24 9.55
CA ALA A 93 12.90 2.49 10.02
C ALA A 93 11.98 2.64 8.80
N ILE A 94 11.00 1.75 8.62
CA ILE A 94 10.10 1.73 7.49
C ILE A 94 8.68 2.03 7.96
N GLN A 95 8.13 3.12 7.46
CA GLN A 95 6.76 3.54 7.73
C GLN A 95 5.79 2.96 6.70
N ILE A 96 4.59 2.64 7.17
CA ILE A 96 3.44 2.27 6.36
C ILE A 96 2.59 3.52 6.19
N VAL A 97 2.58 4.09 4.99
CA VAL A 97 1.89 5.35 4.68
C VAL A 97 0.66 5.08 3.83
N MET A 98 -0.49 5.56 4.28
CA MET A 98 -1.76 5.53 3.54
C MET A 98 -2.08 6.90 2.96
N ASN A 99 -2.64 6.90 1.75
CA ASN A 99 -3.24 8.08 1.14
C ASN A 99 -4.72 7.80 0.82
N PHE A 100 -5.57 8.82 1.02
CA PHE A 100 -7.01 8.72 0.81
C PHE A 100 -7.45 9.55 -0.39
N HIS A 101 -8.27 8.98 -1.28
CA HIS A 101 -8.76 9.69 -2.46
C HIS A 101 -10.05 10.46 -2.16
N THR A 102 -10.77 10.04 -1.12
CA THR A 102 -12.03 10.66 -0.71
C THR A 102 -12.16 10.55 0.80
N LEU A 103 -12.63 11.64 1.41
CA LEU A 103 -12.92 11.73 2.83
C LEU A 103 -14.43 11.88 2.99
N LYS A 104 -15.07 10.88 3.59
CA LYS A 104 -16.51 10.91 3.88
C LYS A 104 -16.71 11.33 5.33
N GLU A 105 -17.52 12.36 5.54
CA GLU A 105 -17.90 12.78 6.89
C GLU A 105 -18.90 11.78 7.48
N GLU A 106 -18.64 11.38 8.72
CA GLU A 106 -19.51 10.58 9.55
C GLU A 106 -19.98 11.40 10.76
N ARG A 107 -20.73 10.78 11.68
CA ARG A 107 -21.22 11.47 12.89
C ARG A 107 -20.05 11.89 13.78
N ASP A 108 -20.30 12.85 14.66
CA ASP A 108 -19.37 13.24 15.73
C ASP A 108 -17.97 13.70 15.26
N LYS A 109 -17.91 14.41 14.13
CA LYS A 109 -16.65 14.89 13.52
C LYS A 109 -15.66 13.76 13.22
N ALA A 110 -16.16 12.61 12.81
CA ALA A 110 -15.32 11.56 12.24
C ALA A 110 -15.27 11.69 10.71
N LEU A 111 -14.11 11.41 10.13
CA LEU A 111 -13.90 11.20 8.70
C LEU A 111 -13.55 9.73 8.48
N ARG A 112 -14.19 9.13 7.48
CA ARG A 112 -13.77 7.88 6.91
C ARG A 112 -13.01 8.15 5.61
N GLY A 113 -11.71 7.85 5.62
CA GLY A 113 -10.84 7.98 4.47
C GLY A 113 -10.87 6.73 3.60
N ILE A 114 -11.17 6.89 2.31
CA ILE A 114 -11.14 5.78 1.36
C ILE A 114 -9.76 5.71 0.71
N PRO A 115 -8.99 4.62 0.95
CA PRO A 115 -7.59 4.56 0.54
C PRO A 115 -7.47 4.37 -0.97
N TYR A 116 -6.44 5.00 -1.57
CA TYR A 116 -6.04 4.74 -2.96
C TYR A 116 -4.60 4.27 -3.11
N SER A 117 -3.80 4.40 -2.05
CA SER A 117 -2.41 3.98 -2.04
C SER A 117 -1.98 3.62 -0.64
N ILE A 118 -1.23 2.53 -0.55
CA ILE A 118 -0.48 2.13 0.63
C ILE A 118 0.96 1.91 0.19
N SER A 119 1.88 2.59 0.86
CA SER A 119 3.30 2.58 0.52
C SER A 119 4.16 2.32 1.74
N LEU A 120 5.24 1.58 1.54
CA LEU A 120 6.35 1.50 2.47
C LEU A 120 7.30 2.65 2.18
N VAL A 121 7.65 3.41 3.20
CA VAL A 121 8.49 4.61 3.09
C VAL A 121 9.63 4.50 4.10
N PRO A 122 10.91 4.49 3.68
CA PRO A 122 12.00 4.54 4.63
C PRO A 122 12.03 5.91 5.29
N MET A 123 12.32 5.98 6.59
CA MET A 123 12.60 7.26 7.23
C MET A 123 13.74 7.96 6.49
N GLU A 124 13.58 9.27 6.34
CA GLU A 124 14.48 10.11 5.58
C GLU A 124 15.05 11.20 6.49
N LYS A 125 16.35 11.45 6.34
CA LYS A 125 17.02 12.63 6.88
C LYS A 125 17.90 13.23 5.80
N ASN A 126 17.66 14.51 5.46
CA ASN A 126 18.38 15.24 4.42
C ASN A 126 18.39 14.51 3.05
N LYS A 127 17.24 14.01 2.58
CA LYS A 127 17.11 13.31 1.27
C LYS A 127 17.92 12.01 1.16
N LYS A 128 18.23 11.42 2.31
CA LYS A 128 18.88 10.10 2.41
C LYS A 128 18.12 9.25 3.40
N ILE A 129 18.17 7.94 3.19
CA ILE A 129 17.65 6.96 4.14
C ILE A 129 18.33 7.19 5.48
N ASP A 130 17.53 7.38 6.52
CA ASP A 130 17.98 7.45 7.90
C ASP A 130 17.96 6.04 8.49
N THR A 131 19.10 5.60 9.02
CA THR A 131 19.21 4.31 9.70
C THR A 131 19.35 4.53 11.20
N TRP A 132 18.82 3.58 11.96
CA TRP A 132 18.86 3.61 13.41
C TRP A 132 19.88 2.59 13.88
N ASN A 133 20.89 3.08 14.59
CA ASN A 133 21.85 2.21 15.24
C ASN A 133 21.17 1.34 16.30
N ILE A 134 21.64 0.11 16.50
CA ILE A 134 21.09 -0.82 17.49
C ILE A 134 21.03 -0.23 18.91
N ASN A 135 22.01 0.60 19.28
CA ASN A 135 22.03 1.25 20.60
C ASN A 135 20.99 2.34 20.74
N LEU A 136 20.56 2.94 19.62
CA LEU A 136 19.43 3.87 19.59
C LEU A 136 18.13 3.09 19.79
N LEU A 137 17.94 1.96 19.09
CA LEU A 137 16.74 1.13 19.23
C LEU A 137 16.50 0.67 20.67
N LYS A 138 17.57 0.28 21.38
CA LYS A 138 17.51 -0.11 22.80
C LYS A 138 16.92 0.97 23.73
N GLN A 139 16.90 2.24 23.32
CA GLN A 139 16.42 3.36 24.12
C GLN A 139 14.94 3.70 23.90
N PHE A 140 14.33 3.15 22.86
CA PHE A 140 12.94 3.42 22.50
C PHE A 140 12.03 2.24 22.83
N ASP A 141 10.81 2.56 23.24
CA ASP A 141 9.71 1.62 23.28
C ASP A 141 9.19 1.43 21.85
N LEU A 142 9.66 0.37 21.19
CA LEU A 142 9.28 0.04 19.82
C LEU A 142 7.81 -0.35 19.71
N GLU A 143 7.21 -0.91 20.75
CA GLU A 143 5.77 -1.22 20.75
C GLU A 143 4.96 0.07 20.62
N LYS A 144 5.25 1.04 21.48
CA LYS A 144 4.65 2.38 21.40
C LYS A 144 4.91 3.03 20.05
N LEU A 145 6.16 3.01 19.58
CA LEU A 145 6.56 3.69 18.36
C LEU A 145 5.95 3.06 17.08
N CYS A 146 5.83 1.73 17.04
CA CYS A 146 5.25 1.01 15.91
C CYS A 146 3.71 1.04 15.89
N GLN A 147 3.05 1.08 17.06
CA GLN A 147 1.59 1.02 17.19
C GLN A 147 0.90 2.38 17.29
N GLU A 148 1.52 3.40 17.92
CA GLU A 148 0.87 4.70 18.09
C GLU A 148 0.66 5.41 16.75
N GLY A 149 1.49 5.11 15.75
CA GLY A 149 1.37 5.68 14.41
C GLY A 149 1.17 7.20 14.45
N GLY A 150 0.28 7.70 13.61
CA GLY A 150 -0.31 9.03 13.80
C GLY A 150 0.54 10.18 13.28
N TYR A 151 1.72 9.95 12.70
CA TYR A 151 2.40 11.00 11.95
C TYR A 151 1.71 11.26 10.61
N VAL A 152 1.75 12.51 10.17
CA VAL A 152 1.13 12.97 8.93
C VAL A 152 2.14 13.76 8.12
N TYR A 153 2.30 13.40 6.86
CA TYR A 153 3.01 14.15 5.84
C TYR A 153 2.03 15.07 5.10
N SER A 154 2.26 16.39 5.12
CA SER A 154 1.36 17.33 4.43
C SER A 154 1.43 17.29 2.90
N ASP A 155 2.58 16.90 2.33
CA ASP A 155 2.85 16.93 0.89
C ASP A 155 3.56 15.65 0.41
N PHE A 156 2.93 14.51 0.66
CA PHE A 156 3.38 13.19 0.23
C PHE A 156 2.70 12.77 -1.07
N ASN A 157 3.49 12.56 -2.12
CA ASN A 157 3.02 11.95 -3.35
C ASN A 157 3.44 10.47 -3.39
N PRO A 158 2.53 9.49 -3.33
CA PRO A 158 2.92 8.08 -3.37
C PRO A 158 3.61 7.67 -4.68
N PHE A 159 3.44 8.43 -5.77
CA PHE A 159 4.05 8.14 -7.08
C PHE A 159 5.50 8.62 -7.21
N GLN A 160 5.94 9.54 -6.35
CA GLN A 160 7.24 10.21 -6.50
C GLN A 160 8.02 10.40 -5.19
N GLY A 161 7.36 10.29 -4.03
CA GLY A 161 7.94 10.53 -2.72
C GLY A 161 7.47 11.82 -2.04
N TRP A 162 8.11 12.10 -0.91
CA TRP A 162 7.91 13.32 -0.13
C TRP A 162 8.74 14.47 -0.71
N TYR A 163 8.20 15.69 -0.62
CA TYR A 163 8.78 16.89 -1.24
C TYR A 163 9.32 17.89 -0.20
N ASP A 164 8.51 18.91 0.12
CA ASP A 164 8.88 20.05 0.97
C ASP A 164 7.78 20.36 2.01
N GLY A 165 6.95 19.35 2.32
CA GLY A 165 5.90 19.47 3.33
C GLY A 165 6.47 19.45 4.76
N TYR A 166 5.60 19.47 5.75
CA TYR A 166 5.97 19.21 7.13
C TYR A 166 5.47 17.83 7.59
N VAL A 167 6.09 17.33 8.65
CA VAL A 167 5.66 16.11 9.35
C VAL A 167 5.24 16.50 10.76
N SER A 168 4.05 16.11 11.17
CA SER A 168 3.59 16.31 12.54
C SER A 168 2.72 15.14 13.00
N HIS A 169 2.49 15.04 14.31
CA HIS A 169 1.49 14.13 14.84
C HIS A 169 0.08 14.60 14.44
N TYR A 170 -0.84 13.65 14.21
CA TYR A 170 -2.19 13.89 13.70
C TYR A 170 -2.95 14.90 14.55
N ASN A 171 -2.86 14.81 15.87
CA ASN A 171 -3.49 15.78 16.79
C ASN A 171 -3.07 17.22 16.51
N VAL A 172 -1.80 17.46 16.11
CA VAL A 172 -1.32 18.79 15.73
C VAL A 172 -1.83 19.12 14.34
N PHE A 173 -1.67 18.19 13.39
CA PHE A 173 -2.13 18.34 12.01
C PHE A 173 -3.62 18.73 11.95
N SER A 174 -4.50 17.96 12.60
CA SER A 174 -5.94 18.18 12.61
C SER A 174 -6.38 19.41 13.40
N SER A 175 -5.50 20.03 14.19
CA SER A 175 -5.80 21.24 14.97
C SER A 175 -5.46 22.54 14.25
N ILE A 176 -4.80 22.49 13.08
CA ILE A 176 -4.40 23.67 12.33
C ILE A 176 -5.00 23.67 10.91
N PRO A 177 -5.21 24.85 10.30
CA PRO A 177 -5.65 24.92 8.92
C PRO A 177 -4.62 24.31 7.98
N ASN A 178 -5.04 23.36 7.15
CA ASN A 178 -4.20 22.69 6.16
C ASN A 178 -4.71 22.98 4.75
N LYS A 179 -4.09 23.99 4.13
CA LYS A 179 -4.32 24.32 2.73
C LYS A 179 -3.44 23.43 1.87
N GLY A 180 -4.06 22.60 1.05
CA GLY A 180 -3.36 21.59 0.28
C GLY A 180 -4.33 20.53 -0.21
N TYR A 181 -3.90 19.76 -1.20
CA TYR A 181 -4.77 18.73 -1.73
C TYR A 181 -4.80 17.53 -0.81
N SER A 182 -5.99 17.07 -0.42
CA SER A 182 -6.11 15.94 0.50
C SER A 182 -5.55 14.63 -0.04
N ASP A 183 -5.45 14.51 -1.37
CA ASP A 183 -4.80 13.39 -2.06
C ASP A 183 -3.27 13.36 -1.90
N CYS A 184 -2.65 14.44 -1.42
CA CYS A 184 -1.23 14.54 -1.13
C CYS A 184 -0.92 14.45 0.37
N ILE A 185 -1.90 14.13 1.21
CA ILE A 185 -1.66 13.90 2.64
C ILE A 185 -1.35 12.42 2.84
N GLY A 186 -0.17 12.14 3.39
CA GLY A 186 0.27 10.78 3.74
C GLY A 186 0.11 10.53 5.23
N PHE A 187 -0.71 9.56 5.61
CA PHE A 187 -0.95 9.19 7.01
C PHE A 187 -0.11 7.97 7.38
N VAL A 188 0.79 8.12 8.35
CA VAL A 188 1.60 7.02 8.88
C VAL A 188 0.71 6.16 9.76
N TRP A 189 0.42 4.97 9.26
CA TRP A 189 -0.48 4.01 9.91
C TRP A 189 0.24 3.10 10.89
N GLY A 190 1.53 2.89 10.68
CA GLY A 190 2.39 2.06 11.51
C GLY A 190 3.81 2.05 10.95
N MET A 191 4.70 1.35 11.63
CA MET A 191 6.07 1.17 11.15
C MET A 191 6.72 -0.09 11.73
N TYR A 192 7.83 -0.47 11.10
CA TYR A 192 8.72 -1.53 11.58
C TYR A 192 10.17 -1.17 11.27
N PHE A 193 11.10 -1.92 11.84
CA PHE A 193 12.53 -1.74 11.65
C PHE A 193 13.09 -2.92 10.84
N LEU A 194 13.65 -2.64 9.68
CA LEU A 194 14.22 -3.65 8.80
C LEU A 194 15.69 -3.90 9.15
N SER A 195 15.99 -5.15 9.54
CA SER A 195 17.36 -5.65 9.65
C SER A 195 18.00 -5.73 8.25
N PRO A 196 19.23 -5.22 8.07
CA PRO A 196 19.94 -5.31 6.80
C PRO A 196 20.58 -6.69 6.57
N VAL A 197 20.71 -7.52 7.60
CA VAL A 197 21.36 -8.83 7.50
C VAL A 197 20.38 -9.91 7.93
N PHE A 198 20.04 -10.80 6.99
CA PHE A 198 19.23 -12.00 7.21
C PHE A 198 19.30 -12.95 6.01
N ASP A 199 19.07 -14.25 6.23
CA ASP A 199 18.83 -15.21 5.15
C ASP A 199 17.34 -15.22 4.76
N LYS A 200 17.05 -14.88 3.51
CA LYS A 200 15.69 -14.93 2.95
C LYS A 200 15.03 -16.30 3.05
N LYS A 201 15.81 -17.39 3.05
CA LYS A 201 15.28 -18.76 3.17
C LYS A 201 14.76 -19.08 4.56
N GLU A 202 15.22 -18.35 5.56
CA GLU A 202 14.87 -18.57 6.96
C GLU A 202 13.71 -17.70 7.45
N VAL A 203 13.24 -16.77 6.61
CA VAL A 203 12.16 -15.84 6.97
C VAL A 203 10.91 -16.62 7.38
N GLN A 204 10.40 -16.29 8.56
CA GLN A 204 9.15 -16.82 9.11
C GLN A 204 8.04 -15.79 8.86
N ILE A 205 7.01 -16.22 8.16
CA ILE A 205 5.75 -15.48 7.96
C ILE A 205 4.64 -16.45 8.35
N ILE A 206 3.57 -15.92 8.93
CA ILE A 206 2.37 -16.69 9.29
C ILE A 206 1.88 -17.43 8.04
N GLU A 207 1.91 -18.75 8.10
CA GLU A 207 1.36 -19.62 7.07
C GLU A 207 -0.15 -19.79 7.30
N ASN A 208 -0.93 -19.88 6.21
CA ASN A 208 -2.32 -20.26 6.36
C ASN A 208 -2.38 -21.80 6.48
N PRO A 209 -2.93 -22.36 7.57
CA PRO A 209 -2.96 -23.80 7.80
C PRO A 209 -3.85 -24.57 6.81
N THR A 210 -4.79 -23.90 6.13
CA THR A 210 -5.63 -24.56 5.11
C THR A 210 -4.93 -24.66 3.75
N PHE A 211 -3.86 -23.89 3.52
CA PHE A 211 -3.20 -23.83 2.22
C PHE A 211 -2.15 -24.91 2.06
N SER A 212 -1.89 -25.30 0.81
CA SER A 212 -0.79 -26.20 0.50
C SER A 212 0.57 -25.58 0.85
N LYS A 213 1.53 -26.43 1.24
CA LYS A 213 2.92 -26.00 1.53
C LYS A 213 3.56 -25.24 0.37
N GLN A 214 3.26 -25.61 -0.87
CA GLN A 214 3.79 -24.95 -2.05
C GLN A 214 3.26 -23.52 -2.18
N ILE A 215 1.97 -23.31 -1.92
CA ILE A 215 1.32 -22.01 -1.98
C ILE A 215 1.83 -21.10 -0.85
N ASN A 216 1.90 -21.60 0.39
CA ASN A 216 2.51 -20.88 1.51
C ASN A 216 3.96 -20.46 1.21
N ALA A 217 4.77 -21.35 0.61
CA ALA A 217 6.14 -21.02 0.23
C ALA A 217 6.24 -19.90 -0.82
N LYS A 218 5.30 -19.85 -1.78
CA LYS A 218 5.25 -18.78 -2.79
C LYS A 218 4.89 -17.44 -2.15
N TYR A 219 3.88 -17.39 -1.28
CA TYR A 219 3.52 -16.15 -0.57
C TYR A 219 4.61 -15.68 0.39
N ARG A 220 5.27 -16.59 1.12
CA ARG A 220 6.44 -16.25 1.93
C ARG A 220 7.50 -15.55 1.09
N ARG A 221 7.86 -16.12 -0.07
CA ARG A 221 8.85 -15.51 -0.98
C ARG A 221 8.41 -14.13 -1.45
N PHE A 222 7.16 -14.02 -1.91
CA PHE A 222 6.60 -12.76 -2.38
C PHE A 222 6.66 -11.66 -1.30
N LYS A 223 6.13 -11.94 -0.11
CA LYS A 223 6.12 -11.00 1.02
C LYS A 223 7.53 -10.66 1.49
N THR A 224 8.46 -11.62 1.46
CA THR A 224 9.88 -11.36 1.77
C THR A 224 10.50 -10.36 0.79
N ASP A 225 10.25 -10.52 -0.50
CA ASP A 225 10.78 -9.62 -1.53
C ASP A 225 10.05 -8.27 -1.56
N LEU A 226 8.80 -8.20 -1.10
CA LEU A 226 8.00 -6.98 -1.02
C LEU A 226 8.31 -6.16 0.24
N TYR A 227 8.21 -6.75 1.43
CA TYR A 227 8.36 -6.05 2.70
C TYR A 227 9.82 -5.93 3.12
N PHE A 228 10.61 -7.00 3.02
CA PHE A 228 11.94 -7.05 3.63
C PHE A 228 13.08 -6.72 2.65
N LYS A 229 12.76 -6.26 1.44
CA LYS A 229 13.76 -5.70 0.54
C LYS A 229 14.22 -4.34 1.09
N GLN A 230 15.53 -4.20 1.28
CA GLN A 230 16.12 -2.93 1.72
C GLN A 230 15.88 -1.81 0.71
N PHE A 231 15.62 -0.62 1.24
CA PHE A 231 15.59 0.59 0.43
C PHE A 231 17.00 1.00 0.06
N GLN A 232 17.18 1.42 -1.19
CA GLN A 232 18.44 1.94 -1.73
C GLN A 232 18.37 3.46 -1.99
N ASP A 233 17.16 4.01 -1.94
CA ASP A 233 16.83 5.42 -2.05
C ASP A 233 15.54 5.69 -1.25
N THR A 234 15.10 6.95 -1.22
CA THR A 234 13.95 7.39 -0.43
C THR A 234 12.62 7.26 -1.16
N ARG A 235 12.59 6.63 -2.36
CA ARG A 235 11.34 6.48 -3.10
C ARG A 235 10.41 5.50 -2.38
N PRO A 236 9.12 5.84 -2.25
CA PRO A 236 8.13 4.94 -1.70
C PRO A 236 8.05 3.65 -2.50
N ARG A 237 7.88 2.52 -1.81
CA ARG A 237 7.50 1.26 -2.43
C ARG A 237 6.01 1.06 -2.22
N ARG A 238 5.22 1.26 -3.26
CA ARG A 238 3.78 0.97 -3.20
C ARG A 238 3.57 -0.54 -3.03
N ILE A 239 2.68 -0.92 -2.11
CA ILE A 239 2.29 -2.31 -1.87
C ILE A 239 0.84 -2.61 -2.26
N TRP A 240 0.05 -1.55 -2.47
CA TRP A 240 -1.32 -1.60 -2.96
C TRP A 240 -1.77 -0.21 -3.44
N GLY A 241 -2.66 -0.14 -4.42
CA GLY A 241 -3.25 1.12 -4.88
C GLY A 241 -2.96 1.49 -6.34
N CYS A 242 -3.37 2.70 -6.72
CA CYS A 242 -3.15 3.28 -8.06
C CYS A 242 -1.67 3.41 -8.41
N ASP A 243 -1.37 3.36 -9.72
CA ASP A 243 -0.04 3.48 -10.31
C ASP A 243 0.34 4.89 -10.74
N SER A 244 -0.64 5.74 -11.00
CA SER A 244 -0.40 7.08 -11.53
C SER A 244 -1.42 8.13 -11.06
N PRO A 245 -1.09 9.42 -11.20
CA PRO A 245 -2.04 10.50 -10.94
C PRO A 245 -3.33 10.44 -11.76
N ILE A 246 -3.26 10.04 -13.03
CA ILE A 246 -4.43 10.01 -13.90
C ILE A 246 -5.41 8.91 -13.48
N GLU A 247 -4.92 7.77 -12.99
CA GLU A 247 -5.75 6.75 -12.35
C GLU A 247 -6.42 7.32 -11.10
N LEU A 248 -5.66 7.96 -10.21
CA LEU A 248 -6.21 8.60 -9.01
C LEU A 248 -7.36 9.57 -9.36
N PHE A 249 -7.19 10.40 -10.39
CA PHE A 249 -8.23 11.35 -10.80
C PHE A 249 -9.51 10.65 -11.28
N VAL A 250 -9.38 9.57 -12.05
CA VAL A 250 -10.53 8.76 -12.46
C VAL A 250 -11.18 8.10 -11.24
N LEU A 251 -10.41 7.51 -10.32
CA LEU A 251 -10.93 6.88 -9.11
C LEU A 251 -11.71 7.88 -8.23
N GLN A 252 -11.18 9.10 -8.05
CA GLN A 252 -11.87 10.19 -7.34
C GLN A 252 -13.19 10.55 -8.01
N GLY A 253 -13.17 10.69 -9.34
CA GLY A 253 -14.35 10.97 -10.14
C GLY A 253 -15.42 9.88 -10.07
N LEU A 254 -15.00 8.62 -10.13
CA LEU A 254 -15.90 7.46 -9.98
C LEU A 254 -16.52 7.41 -8.58
N SER A 255 -15.74 7.72 -7.54
CA SER A 255 -16.26 7.79 -6.17
C SER A 255 -17.33 8.88 -6.00
N LEU A 256 -17.23 10.02 -6.71
CA LEU A 256 -18.28 11.05 -6.72
C LEU A 256 -19.57 10.58 -7.39
N ARG A 257 -19.48 9.61 -8.31
CA ARG A 257 -20.61 8.97 -8.99
C ARG A 257 -21.07 7.67 -8.33
N GLU A 258 -20.52 7.37 -7.15
CA GLU A 258 -20.80 6.14 -6.40
C GLU A 258 -20.50 4.85 -7.19
N LEU A 259 -19.51 4.91 -8.09
CA LEU A 259 -18.99 3.77 -8.83
C LEU A 259 -17.71 3.26 -8.17
N TYR A 260 -17.67 1.98 -7.83
CA TYR A 260 -16.57 1.37 -7.07
C TYR A 260 -15.99 0.17 -7.84
N PRO A 261 -15.09 0.40 -8.80
CA PRO A 261 -14.40 -0.69 -9.48
C PRO A 261 -13.36 -1.36 -8.58
N GLU A 262 -12.95 -2.56 -8.96
CA GLU A 262 -11.68 -3.15 -8.51
C GLU A 262 -10.52 -2.42 -9.18
N ILE A 263 -9.45 -2.11 -8.44
CA ILE A 263 -8.27 -1.42 -8.96
C ILE A 263 -7.16 -2.41 -9.33
N GLN A 264 -6.35 -2.07 -10.34
CA GLN A 264 -5.17 -2.83 -10.76
C GLN A 264 -5.44 -4.31 -11.09
N MET A 265 -6.50 -4.56 -11.87
CA MET A 265 -6.99 -5.90 -12.20
C MET A 265 -6.08 -6.64 -13.19
N CYS A 266 -5.46 -7.75 -12.76
CA CYS A 266 -4.63 -8.60 -13.62
C CYS A 266 -5.47 -9.67 -14.34
N PHE A 267 -5.24 -9.80 -15.66
CA PHE A 267 -5.87 -10.81 -16.51
C PHE A 267 -4.83 -11.80 -17.01
N TYR A 268 -5.11 -13.10 -16.88
CA TYR A 268 -4.16 -14.16 -17.22
C TYR A 268 -4.61 -15.01 -18.41
N LYS A 269 -3.65 -15.62 -19.12
CA LYS A 269 -3.90 -16.48 -20.30
C LYS A 269 -4.78 -17.70 -20.00
N ASN A 270 -4.75 -18.19 -18.76
CA ASN A 270 -5.61 -19.27 -18.26
C ASN A 270 -7.02 -18.78 -17.88
N ARG A 271 -7.36 -17.52 -18.17
CA ARG A 271 -8.65 -16.86 -17.87
C ARG A 271 -8.91 -16.56 -16.40
N GLU A 272 -7.93 -16.79 -15.55
CA GLU A 272 -7.96 -16.28 -14.18
C GLU A 272 -7.87 -14.75 -14.18
N ILE A 273 -8.56 -14.12 -13.22
CA ILE A 273 -8.65 -12.67 -13.07
C ILE A 273 -8.50 -12.34 -11.58
N PHE A 274 -7.45 -11.59 -11.23
CA PHE A 274 -7.17 -11.22 -9.84
C PHE A 274 -6.57 -9.82 -9.77
N PRO A 275 -6.99 -8.95 -8.83
CA PRO A 275 -6.48 -7.58 -8.72
C PRO A 275 -5.13 -7.47 -8.03
N ASN A 276 -4.77 -8.48 -7.25
CA ASN A 276 -3.49 -8.49 -6.57
C ASN A 276 -3.22 -9.89 -6.03
N TYR A 277 -2.00 -10.07 -5.53
CA TYR A 277 -1.60 -11.32 -4.91
C TYR A 277 -2.39 -11.62 -3.62
N TYR A 278 -2.96 -10.61 -2.93
CA TYR A 278 -3.75 -10.84 -1.71
C TYR A 278 -5.01 -11.65 -2.06
N GLN A 279 -5.74 -11.26 -3.12
CA GLN A 279 -6.89 -12.04 -3.58
C GLN A 279 -6.49 -13.41 -4.16
N MET A 280 -5.34 -13.51 -4.84
CA MET A 280 -4.80 -14.82 -5.23
C MET A 280 -4.60 -15.74 -4.02
N GLN A 281 -4.07 -15.17 -2.93
CA GLN A 281 -3.86 -15.88 -1.66
C GLN A 281 -5.16 -16.33 -1.04
N GLU A 282 -6.19 -15.49 -1.01
CA GLU A 282 -7.52 -15.85 -0.52
C GLU A 282 -8.17 -17.00 -1.32
N ASN A 283 -7.86 -17.12 -2.61
CA ASN A 283 -8.38 -18.16 -3.49
C ASN A 283 -7.47 -19.38 -3.64
N GLU A 284 -6.36 -19.44 -2.90
CA GLU A 284 -5.36 -20.53 -2.96
C GLU A 284 -4.74 -20.74 -4.36
N ILE A 285 -4.76 -19.72 -5.20
CA ILE A 285 -4.29 -19.78 -6.58
C ILE A 285 -3.00 -18.99 -6.72
N TRP A 286 -2.03 -19.54 -7.45
CA TRP A 286 -0.87 -18.77 -7.88
C TRP A 286 -0.72 -18.84 -9.39
N VAL A 287 -0.93 -17.71 -10.04
CA VAL A 287 -0.67 -17.55 -11.47
C VAL A 287 0.60 -16.72 -11.64
N GLY A 288 1.61 -17.29 -12.30
CA GLY A 288 2.88 -16.61 -12.50
C GLY A 288 2.78 -15.45 -13.50
N GLN A 289 3.72 -14.50 -13.36
CA GLN A 289 3.78 -13.30 -14.20
C GLN A 289 3.91 -13.63 -15.70
N GLU A 290 4.49 -14.78 -16.05
CA GLU A 290 4.61 -15.28 -17.42
C GLU A 290 3.27 -15.56 -18.12
N GLN A 291 2.21 -15.76 -17.33
CA GLN A 291 0.84 -15.95 -17.80
C GLN A 291 0.06 -14.63 -17.89
N LEU A 292 0.59 -13.51 -17.38
CA LEU A 292 -0.09 -12.23 -17.39
C LEU A 292 -0.31 -11.76 -18.85
N ILE A 293 -1.54 -11.41 -19.18
CA ILE A 293 -1.89 -10.70 -20.41
C ILE A 293 -1.63 -9.21 -20.20
N THR A 294 -2.27 -8.64 -19.18
CA THR A 294 -2.18 -7.22 -18.80
C THR A 294 -2.72 -7.00 -17.39
N SER A 295 -2.41 -5.85 -16.80
CA SER A 295 -3.17 -5.26 -15.69
C SER A 295 -4.02 -4.11 -16.23
N ALA A 296 -5.30 -4.04 -15.89
CA ALA A 296 -6.15 -2.89 -16.15
C ALA A 296 -6.24 -2.03 -14.89
N ASP A 297 -6.31 -0.71 -15.04
CA ASP A 297 -6.30 0.20 -13.90
C ASP A 297 -7.58 0.08 -13.08
N PHE A 298 -8.72 -0.11 -13.75
CA PHE A 298 -10.02 -0.37 -13.13
C PHE A 298 -10.74 -1.52 -13.82
N TYR A 299 -11.53 -2.26 -13.05
CA TYR A 299 -12.39 -3.32 -13.56
C TYR A 299 -13.73 -3.36 -12.84
N PHE A 300 -14.82 -3.48 -13.59
CA PHE A 300 -16.17 -3.75 -13.08
C PHE A 300 -16.51 -5.22 -13.36
N PRO A 301 -16.41 -6.13 -12.37
CA PRO A 301 -16.59 -7.56 -12.58
C PRO A 301 -17.94 -7.95 -13.16
N GLU A 302 -19.02 -7.36 -12.66
CA GLU A 302 -20.39 -7.66 -13.10
C GLU A 302 -20.64 -7.30 -14.57
N LYS A 303 -19.98 -6.25 -15.04
CA LYS A 303 -20.10 -5.76 -16.42
C LYS A 303 -19.00 -6.27 -17.34
N LYS A 304 -18.01 -6.97 -16.78
CA LYS A 304 -16.77 -7.37 -17.47
C LYS A 304 -16.12 -6.22 -18.23
N LEU A 305 -16.04 -5.05 -17.59
CA LEU A 305 -15.53 -3.84 -18.18
C LEU A 305 -14.17 -3.48 -17.57
N ALA A 306 -13.12 -3.53 -18.38
CA ALA A 306 -11.76 -3.08 -18.03
C ALA A 306 -11.52 -1.64 -18.53
N ILE A 307 -10.86 -0.82 -17.73
CA ILE A 307 -10.55 0.57 -18.04
C ILE A 307 -9.05 0.79 -17.89
N PHE A 308 -8.45 1.45 -18.88
CA PHE A 308 -7.05 1.84 -18.91
C PHE A 308 -6.92 3.37 -18.94
N CYS A 309 -6.07 3.88 -18.06
CA CYS A 309 -5.67 5.26 -17.89
C CYS A 309 -4.32 5.45 -18.55
N ASP A 310 -4.40 5.94 -19.77
CA ASP A 310 -3.38 5.80 -20.76
C ASP A 310 -2.42 7.02 -20.68
N GLY A 311 -1.24 6.87 -20.05
CA GLY A 311 -0.22 7.92 -19.91
C GLY A 311 0.71 8.10 -21.13
N LYS A 312 1.12 9.35 -21.45
CA LYS A 312 1.89 9.71 -22.66
C LYS A 312 3.18 8.90 -22.91
N GLU A 313 3.82 8.41 -21.85
CA GLU A 313 5.13 7.74 -21.92
C GLU A 313 5.05 6.24 -22.26
N PHE A 314 3.87 5.63 -22.25
CA PHE A 314 3.69 4.18 -22.38
C PHE A 314 2.78 3.73 -23.52
N HIS A 315 2.39 4.65 -24.41
CA HIS A 315 1.50 4.33 -25.54
C HIS A 315 2.20 3.69 -26.71
N ASP A 316 1.82 2.44 -26.95
CA ASP A 316 2.06 1.73 -28.20
C ASP A 316 0.71 1.23 -28.72
N GLU A 317 0.16 1.96 -29.70
CA GLU A 317 -1.16 1.67 -30.26
C GLU A 317 -1.31 0.24 -30.78
N MET A 318 -0.23 -0.40 -31.25
CA MET A 318 -0.27 -1.78 -31.74
C MET A 318 -0.41 -2.74 -30.57
N LYS A 319 0.39 -2.55 -29.52
CA LYS A 319 0.34 -3.35 -28.29
C LYS A 319 -1.02 -3.20 -27.61
N ASP A 320 -1.55 -1.99 -27.55
CA ASP A 320 -2.84 -1.72 -26.91
C ASP A 320 -4.01 -2.38 -27.65
N LYS A 321 -3.99 -2.35 -28.99
CA LYS A 321 -4.97 -3.10 -29.81
C LYS A 321 -4.87 -4.61 -29.59
N GLU A 322 -3.65 -5.14 -29.45
CA GLU A 322 -3.45 -6.57 -29.18
C GLU A 322 -3.98 -6.96 -27.79
N ILE A 323 -3.71 -6.15 -26.76
CA ILE A 323 -4.24 -6.35 -25.41
C ILE A 323 -5.78 -6.30 -25.43
N SER A 324 -6.36 -5.28 -26.07
CA SER A 324 -7.82 -5.15 -26.16
C SER A 324 -8.45 -6.36 -26.87
N LYS A 325 -7.81 -6.86 -27.93
CA LYS A 325 -8.26 -8.08 -28.60
C LYS A 325 -8.23 -9.29 -27.66
N LYS A 326 -7.13 -9.50 -26.93
CA LYS A 326 -7.01 -10.61 -25.97
C LYS A 326 -8.04 -10.55 -24.85
N LEU A 327 -8.39 -9.36 -24.38
CA LEU A 327 -9.44 -9.16 -23.38
C LEU A 327 -10.84 -9.43 -23.96
N ASN A 328 -11.13 -8.92 -25.16
CA ASN A 328 -12.38 -9.22 -25.85
C ASN A 328 -12.56 -10.73 -26.11
N ASP A 329 -11.47 -11.45 -26.45
CA ASP A 329 -11.48 -12.90 -26.68
C ASP A 329 -11.85 -13.71 -25.41
N ILE A 330 -11.66 -13.13 -24.22
CA ILE A 330 -12.11 -13.70 -22.93
C ILE A 330 -13.42 -13.07 -22.42
N GLY A 331 -14.07 -12.26 -23.25
CA GLY A 331 -15.37 -11.63 -22.97
C GLY A 331 -15.30 -10.43 -22.03
N VAL A 332 -14.19 -9.69 -22.04
CA VAL A 332 -13.98 -8.46 -21.27
C VAL A 332 -13.95 -7.27 -22.21
N ASP A 333 -14.90 -6.34 -22.04
CA ASP A 333 -14.95 -5.08 -22.76
C ASP A 333 -13.87 -4.12 -22.25
N VAL A 334 -13.35 -3.28 -23.15
CA VAL A 334 -12.22 -2.40 -22.86
C VAL A 334 -12.54 -0.93 -23.16
N LEU A 335 -12.24 -0.06 -22.19
CA LEU A 335 -12.16 1.37 -22.36
C LEU A 335 -10.76 1.90 -22.11
N ARG A 336 -10.38 2.91 -22.88
CA ARG A 336 -9.06 3.53 -22.82
C ARG A 336 -9.19 5.04 -22.88
N PHE A 337 -8.56 5.73 -21.94
CA PHE A 337 -8.62 7.18 -21.83
C PHE A 337 -7.22 7.75 -21.68
N SER A 338 -6.81 8.59 -22.62
CA SER A 338 -5.52 9.26 -22.54
C SER A 338 -5.46 10.20 -21.34
N GLY A 339 -4.27 10.41 -20.78
CA GLY A 339 -4.06 11.39 -19.71
C GLY A 339 -4.50 12.81 -20.10
N LYS A 340 -4.49 13.15 -21.40
CA LYS A 340 -5.05 14.43 -21.88
C LYS A 340 -6.56 14.50 -21.68
N GLN A 341 -7.30 13.46 -22.07
CA GLN A 341 -8.75 13.38 -21.86
C GLN A 341 -9.09 13.47 -20.37
N ILE A 342 -8.37 12.72 -19.53
CA ILE A 342 -8.61 12.69 -18.08
C ILE A 342 -8.36 14.07 -17.46
N ASN A 343 -7.27 14.74 -17.82
CA ASN A 343 -6.90 16.03 -17.22
C ASN A 343 -7.78 17.19 -17.70
N GLU A 344 -8.14 17.21 -18.99
CA GLU A 344 -8.89 18.32 -19.60
C GLU A 344 -10.41 18.16 -19.49
N ASP A 345 -10.92 16.93 -19.55
CA ASP A 345 -12.36 16.64 -19.55
C ASP A 345 -12.68 15.31 -18.81
N LEU A 346 -12.39 15.30 -17.50
CA LEU A 346 -12.72 14.17 -16.64
C LEU A 346 -14.22 13.84 -16.68
N THR A 347 -15.10 14.83 -16.81
CA THR A 347 -16.55 14.60 -16.81
C THR A 347 -16.97 13.71 -17.98
N SER A 348 -16.48 13.98 -19.20
CA SER A 348 -16.77 13.14 -20.36
C SER A 348 -16.23 11.71 -20.21
N VAL A 349 -15.03 11.55 -19.63
CA VAL A 349 -14.47 10.23 -19.31
C VAL A 349 -15.39 9.46 -18.37
N LEU A 350 -15.86 10.10 -17.30
CA LEU A 350 -16.74 9.48 -16.32
C LEU A 350 -18.12 9.15 -16.90
N ASP A 351 -18.69 10.00 -17.78
CA ASP A 351 -19.97 9.74 -18.47
C ASP A 351 -19.91 8.46 -19.31
N GLU A 352 -18.80 8.27 -20.03
CA GLU A 352 -18.60 7.12 -20.90
C GLU A 352 -18.36 5.82 -20.10
N ILE A 353 -17.70 5.91 -18.94
CA ILE A 353 -17.58 4.79 -18.00
C ILE A 353 -18.93 4.43 -17.42
N GLU A 354 -19.66 5.42 -16.88
CA GLU A 354 -20.94 5.22 -16.21
C GLU A 354 -21.98 4.57 -17.14
N LYS A 355 -22.02 4.97 -18.41
CA LYS A 355 -22.90 4.40 -19.44
C LYS A 355 -22.71 2.89 -19.64
N ARG A 356 -21.50 2.36 -19.42
CA ARG A 356 -21.20 0.91 -19.53
C ARG A 356 -21.17 0.20 -18.19
N ALA A 357 -20.89 0.92 -17.10
CA ALA A 357 -20.77 0.37 -15.76
C ALA A 357 -22.13 0.19 -15.05
N LYS A 358 -23.15 0.97 -15.42
CA LYS A 358 -24.54 0.80 -15.00
C LYS A 358 -25.28 -0.11 -15.98
#